data_AF-A0A831LK89-F1
#
_entry.id   AF-A0A831LK89-F1
#
_cell.length_a   1.000
_cell.length_b   1.000
_cell.length_c   1.000
_cell.angle_alpha   90.00
_cell.angle_beta   90.00
_cell.angle_gamma   90.00
#
_symmetry.space_group_name_H-M   'P 1'
#
loop_
_entity.id
_entity.type
_entity.pdbx_description
1 polymer ?
#
loop_
_entity_poly.entity_id
_entity_poly.type
_entity_poly.pdbx_seq_one_letter_code
_entity_poly.pdbx_strand_id
1 'polypeptide(L)' 'METVHLKIRTNTKRGKYLLGLLREMAKTGRDIEFEHVPNDETIEAINDARAKKGMKAKNVDDLFAQLEK' A
#
# COMPACT_ATOMS: atom_id res chain seq x y z
N MET A 1 -0.10 -14.17 -18.53
CA MET A 1 0.26 -12.90 -17.89
C MET A 1 1.55 -13.13 -17.13
N GLU A 2 2.56 -12.31 -17.35
CA GLU A 2 3.83 -12.36 -16.62
C GLU A 2 3.87 -11.15 -15.68
N THR A 3 4.25 -11.37 -14.42
CA THR A 3 4.30 -10.31 -13.41
C THR A 3 5.71 -9.77 -13.28
N VAL A 4 5.87 -8.45 -13.43
CA VAL A 4 7.16 -7.75 -13.31
C VAL A 4 7.08 -6.72 -12.19
N HIS A 5 7.98 -6.81 -11.21
CA HIS A 5 8.08 -5.82 -10.12
C HIS A 5 9.03 -4.67 -10.51
N LEU A 6 8.49 -3.44 -10.62
CA LEU A 6 9.26 -2.25 -10.96
C LEU A 6 9.35 -1.27 -9.78
N LYS A 7 10.56 -0.82 -9.43
CA LYS A 7 10.75 0.30 -8.50
C LYS A 7 10.97 1.60 -9.27
N ILE A 8 9.98 2.49 -9.26
CA ILE A 8 10.02 3.78 -9.98
C ILE A 8 10.27 4.93 -9.00
N ARG A 9 11.31 5.73 -9.25
CA ARG A 9 11.57 6.97 -8.49
C ARG A 9 10.62 8.09 -8.92
N THR A 10 9.49 8.20 -8.24
CA THR A 10 8.40 9.16 -8.53
C THR A 10 8.75 10.62 -8.22
N ASN A 11 9.86 10.88 -7.53
CA ASN A 11 10.37 12.23 -7.31
C ASN A 11 11.12 12.82 -8.52
N THR A 12 11.45 12.00 -9.53
CA THR A 12 12.13 12.46 -10.76
C THR A 12 11.14 12.77 -11.88
N LYS A 13 11.49 13.71 -12.78
CA LYS A 13 10.66 14.02 -13.96
C LYS A 13 10.40 12.77 -14.81
N ARG A 14 11.44 11.98 -15.09
CA ARG A 14 11.32 10.74 -15.87
C ARG A 14 10.44 9.68 -15.19
N GLY A 15 10.60 9.51 -13.87
CA GLY A 15 9.78 8.56 -13.12
C GLY A 15 8.29 8.94 -13.10
N LYS A 16 7.97 10.23 -12.97
CA LYS A 16 6.58 10.71 -13.10
C LYS A 16 5.99 10.43 -14.47
N TYR A 17 6.76 10.68 -15.53
CA TYR A 17 6.34 10.39 -16.91
C TYR A 17 6.06 8.90 -17.14
N LEU A 18 6.98 8.03 -16.73
CA LEU A 18 6.82 6.57 -16.89
C LEU A 18 5.60 6.06 -16.13
N LEU A 19 5.42 6.50 -14.88
CA LEU A 19 4.25 6.12 -14.07
C LEU A 19 2.94 6.62 -14.71
N GLY A 20 2.94 7.82 -15.28
CA GLY A 20 1.79 8.37 -16.01
C GLY A 20 1.41 7.52 -17.21
N LEU A 21 2.41 7.13 -18.02
CA LEU A 21 2.18 6.26 -19.19
C LEU A 21 1.58 4.92 -18.78
N LEU A 22 2.15 4.25 -17.79
CA LEU A 22 1.65 2.96 -17.30
C LEU A 22 0.20 3.08 -16.79
N ARG A 23 -0.15 4.19 -16.12
CA ARG A 23 -1.52 4.46 -15.65
C ARG A 23 -2.50 4.68 -16.80
N GLU A 24 -2.10 5.36 -17.86
CA GLU A 24 -2.97 5.54 -19.04
C GLU A 24 -3.18 4.22 -19.79
N MET A 25 -2.14 3.40 -19.94
CA MET A 25 -2.26 2.07 -20.56
C MET A 25 -3.19 1.14 -19.77
N ALA A 26 -3.15 1.19 -18.44
CA ALA A 26 -4.05 0.40 -17.58
C ALA A 26 -5.52 0.83 -17.66
N LYS A 27 -5.82 2.05 -18.15
CA LYS A 27 -7.22 2.51 -18.35
C LYS A 27 -7.80 2.02 -19.67
N THR A 28 -6.98 1.96 -20.71
CA THR A 28 -7.43 1.75 -22.09
C THR A 28 -7.31 0.29 -22.54
N GLY A 29 -6.50 -0.53 -21.88
CA GLY A 29 -6.30 -1.95 -22.21
C GLY A 29 -6.24 -2.85 -20.99
N ARG A 30 -6.44 -4.17 -21.21
CA ARG A 30 -6.19 -5.24 -20.22
C ARG A 30 -4.71 -5.67 -20.21
N ASP A 31 -3.83 -4.87 -20.81
CA ASP A 31 -2.43 -5.23 -21.03
C ASP A 31 -1.57 -5.00 -19.78
N ILE A 32 -1.99 -4.10 -18.88
CA ILE A 32 -1.27 -3.75 -17.66
C ILE A 32 -2.27 -3.64 -16.50
N GLU A 33 -1.98 -4.36 -15.42
CA GLU A 33 -2.68 -4.26 -14.14
C GLU A 33 -1.71 -3.79 -13.06
N PHE A 34 -2.18 -2.89 -12.19
CA PHE A 34 -1.41 -2.46 -11.02
C PHE A 34 -1.82 -3.32 -9.83
N GLU A 35 -0.90 -4.12 -9.34
CA GLU A 35 -1.07 -4.78 -8.03
C GLU A 35 -0.72 -3.80 -6.92
N HIS A 36 -1.65 -3.63 -5.97
CA HIS A 36 -1.38 -2.91 -4.73
C HIS A 36 -0.78 -3.87 -3.71
N VAL A 37 0.54 -4.04 -3.77
CA VAL A 37 1.28 -4.82 -2.77
C VAL A 37 1.55 -3.91 -1.57
N PRO A 38 1.03 -4.22 -0.36
CA PRO A 38 1.36 -3.46 0.83
C PRO A 38 2.88 -3.49 1.08
N ASN A 39 3.43 -2.42 1.67
CA ASN A 39 4.84 -2.46 2.06
C ASN A 39 5.06 -3.47 3.19
N ASP A 40 6.32 -3.81 3.46
CA ASP A 40 6.69 -4.83 4.46
C ASP A 40 6.10 -4.51 5.85
N GLU A 41 6.11 -3.24 6.26
CA GLU A 41 5.51 -2.77 7.52
C GLU A 41 3.99 -3.03 7.59
N THR A 42 3.27 -2.79 6.48
CA THR A 42 1.83 -3.05 6.41
C THR A 42 1.55 -4.55 6.42
N ILE A 43 2.39 -5.35 5.76
CA ILE A 43 2.29 -6.82 5.79
C ILE A 43 2.48 -7.32 7.22
N GLU A 44 3.46 -6.79 7.95
CA GLU A 44 3.71 -7.12 9.35
C GLU A 44 2.53 -6.73 10.25
N ALA A 45 2.00 -5.52 10.10
CA ALA A 45 0.82 -5.06 10.84
C ALA A 45 -0.42 -5.94 10.58
N ILE A 46 -0.63 -6.39 9.34
CA ILE A 46 -1.69 -7.34 8.99
C ILE A 46 -1.48 -8.69 9.71
N ASN A 47 -0.24 -9.19 9.76
CA ASN A 47 0.09 -10.44 10.43
C ASN A 47 -0.12 -10.35 11.95
N ASP A 48 0.28 -9.24 12.57
CA ASP A 48 0.06 -8.99 13.99
C ASP A 48 -1.42 -8.87 14.34
N ALA A 49 -2.22 -8.21 13.50
CA ALA A 49 -3.67 -8.16 13.65
C ALA A 49 -4.31 -9.56 13.60
N ARG A 50 -3.90 -10.40 12.64
CA ARG A 50 -4.35 -11.80 12.53
C ARG A 50 -3.95 -12.63 13.76
N ALA A 51 -2.76 -12.39 14.30
CA ALA A 51 -2.26 -13.02 15.51
C ALA A 51 -2.87 -12.44 16.80
N LYS A 52 -3.80 -11.48 16.71
CA LYS A 52 -4.42 -10.77 17.85
C LYS A 52 -3.40 -10.07 18.75
N LYS A 53 -2.29 -9.61 18.19
CA LYS A 53 -1.24 -8.84 18.89
C LYS A 53 -1.49 -7.33 18.93
N GLY A 54 -2.58 -6.85 18.31
CA GLY A 54 -2.98 -5.45 18.36
C GLY A 54 -3.57 -5.03 19.71
N MET A 55 -3.80 -3.71 19.87
CA MET A 55 -4.48 -3.18 21.05
C MET A 55 -6.00 -3.39 20.98
N LYS A 56 -6.62 -3.56 22.14
CA LYS A 56 -8.09 -3.55 22.27
C LYS A 56 -8.48 -2.33 23.07
N ALA A 57 -9.44 -1.58 22.55
CA ALA A 57 -10.08 -0.50 23.26
C ALA A 57 -11.53 -0.88 23.57
N LYS A 58 -12.03 -0.43 24.72
CA LYS A 58 -13.41 -0.66 25.16
C LYS A 58 -14.40 0.25 24.43
N ASN A 59 -13.96 1.46 24.12
CA ASN A 59 -14.72 2.49 23.41
C ASN A 59 -13.75 3.47 22.72
N VAL A 60 -14.30 4.48 22.06
CA VAL A 60 -13.54 5.45 21.28
C VAL A 60 -12.63 6.29 22.19
N ASP A 61 -13.12 6.74 23.35
CA ASP A 61 -12.33 7.56 24.28
C ASP A 61 -11.12 6.79 24.85
N ASP A 62 -11.30 5.51 25.18
CA ASP A 62 -10.23 4.61 25.63
C ASP A 62 -9.19 4.37 24.52
N LEU A 63 -9.62 4.28 23.26
CA LEU A 63 -8.70 4.14 22.12
C LEU A 63 -7.79 5.38 22.00
N PHE A 64 -8.36 6.58 22.02
CA PHE A 64 -7.57 7.81 21.89
C PHE A 64 -6.64 8.02 23.09
N ALA A 65 -7.10 7.74 24.31
CA ALA A 65 -6.24 7.80 25.50
C ALA A 65 -5.05 6.82 25.44
N GLN A 66 -5.19 5.67 24.77
CA GLN A 66 -4.10 4.72 24.56
C GLN A 66 -3.13 5.14 23.45
N LEU A 67 -3.59 5.90 22.46
CA LEU A 67 -2.79 6.39 21.34
C LEU A 67 -2.02 7.68 21.65
N GLU A 68 -2.48 8.48 22.62
CA GLU A 68 -1.85 9.74 23.05
C GLU A 68 -0.68 9.55 24.06
N LYS A 69 -0.24 8.31 24.27
CA LYS A 69 0.95 7.99 25.08
C LYS A 69 2.26 8.15 24.30
#